data_AF-A0A0N4UHX5-F1
#
_entry.id   AF-A0A0N4UHX5-F1
#
_cell.length_a   1.000
_cell.length_b   1.000
_cell.length_c   1.000
_cell.angle_alpha   90.00
_cell.angle_beta   90.00
_cell.angle_gamma   90.00
#
_symmetry.space_group_name_H-M   'P 1'
#
loop_
_entity.id
_entity.type
_entity.pdbx_description
1 polymer ?
#
loop_
_entity_poly.entity_id
_entity_poly.type
_entity_poly.pdbx_seq_one_letter_code
_entity_poly.pdbx_strand_id
1 'polypeptide(L)'
;MLIDQSAEREANVRNLKYGRYFQKGISSVWAADASMLTGHECGPNMVFTTVDYSHQVLKGSNSSEPNVIQVCIQQCQCANPDFTEKNGICVKNTIATVSLTKTPISYQKSYKKQEHGEIVDFLCRLPGHKCGPDMKYVTVQFDRNEPRFSFLKVLPKRVCIIRCEHINPKSMKESEDTTTVSAKKVLSSIQSVIGKTIHDAKCRLTGRECGPNMVFATVDHFHQVLKGSSSSEPNVIQICIQRCQCANSDFTEKDGSCLKNITNTTVSPTKAPISYQKSYKKQEHGGEIVDFKCRLPGHKCGANMKYITVQFDRKELRHFLQPVRGKTCIVRCVFIKAQIV
;
A
#
# COMPACT_ATOMS: atom_id res chain seq x y z
N MET A 1 -9.92 38.41 -42.33
CA MET A 1 -10.34 36.99 -42.43
C MET A 1 -9.71 36.25 -41.26
N LEU A 2 -10.39 36.22 -40.11
CA LEU A 2 -9.98 35.40 -38.96
C LEU A 2 -10.77 34.11 -39.09
N ILE A 3 -10.11 33.08 -39.60
CA ILE A 3 -10.69 31.75 -39.72
C ILE A 3 -10.65 31.15 -38.31
N ASP A 4 -11.82 30.79 -37.81
CA ASP A 4 -12.07 30.16 -36.52
C ASP A 4 -11.35 28.81 -36.45
N GLN A 5 -10.22 28.77 -35.73
CA GLN A 5 -9.44 27.55 -35.48
C GLN A 5 -10.04 26.67 -34.37
N SER A 6 -11.18 27.04 -33.76
CA SER A 6 -11.76 26.26 -32.66
C SER A 6 -12.39 24.94 -33.15
N ALA A 7 -13.03 24.95 -34.32
CA ALA A 7 -13.71 23.77 -34.87
C ALA A 7 -12.75 22.66 -35.32
N GLU A 8 -11.55 23.01 -35.81
CA GLU A 8 -10.55 22.04 -36.24
C GLU A 8 -9.88 21.30 -35.06
N ARG A 9 -9.83 21.93 -33.88
CA ARG A 9 -9.33 21.26 -32.67
C ARG A 9 -10.30 20.20 -32.14
N GLU A 10 -11.60 20.44 -32.19
CA GLU A 10 -12.59 19.43 -31.76
C GLU A 10 -12.67 18.22 -32.70
N ALA A 11 -12.45 18.42 -34.01
CA ALA A 11 -12.48 17.33 -34.98
C ALA A 11 -11.25 16.41 -34.89
N ASN A 12 -10.07 16.94 -34.55
CA ASN A 12 -8.86 16.14 -34.42
C ASN A 12 -8.83 15.28 -33.14
N VAL A 13 -9.54 15.69 -32.09
CA VAL A 13 -9.64 14.94 -30.82
C VAL A 13 -10.51 13.68 -30.98
N ARG A 14 -11.51 13.67 -31.86
CA ARG A 14 -12.34 12.47 -32.10
C ARG A 14 -11.63 11.35 -32.86
N ASN A 15 -10.50 11.63 -33.52
CA ASN A 15 -9.78 10.65 -34.37
C ASN A 15 -8.58 9.98 -33.70
N LEU A 16 -8.25 10.30 -32.45
CA LEU A 16 -7.26 9.55 -31.69
C LEU A 16 -7.87 8.21 -31.22
N LYS A 17 -7.69 7.17 -32.04
CA LYS A 17 -7.91 5.77 -31.69
C LYS A 17 -7.04 5.38 -30.47
N TYR A 18 -7.49 5.66 -29.26
CA TYR A 18 -6.90 5.20 -28.00
C TYR A 18 -7.22 3.72 -27.66
N GLY A 19 -7.40 2.88 -28.69
CA GLY A 19 -7.94 1.52 -28.55
C GLY A 19 -6.94 0.40 -28.28
N ARG A 20 -5.67 0.66 -27.91
CA ARG A 20 -4.66 -0.43 -27.81
C ARG A 20 -3.70 -0.46 -26.60
N TYR A 21 -3.81 0.43 -25.62
CA TYR A 21 -2.83 0.48 -24.51
C TYR A 21 -3.44 0.49 -23.10
N PHE A 22 -4.58 -0.17 -22.89
CA PHE A 22 -5.05 -0.48 -21.53
C PHE A 22 -4.79 -1.95 -21.21
N GLN A 23 -3.76 -2.20 -20.41
CA GLN A 23 -3.57 -3.49 -19.74
C GLN A 23 -4.50 -3.55 -18.52
N LYS A 24 -5.17 -4.69 -18.34
CA LYS A 24 -5.90 -5.00 -17.09
C LYS A 24 -4.95 -4.85 -15.89
N GLY A 25 -5.36 -4.07 -14.89
CA GLY A 25 -4.63 -3.96 -13.61
C GLY A 25 -3.90 -2.63 -13.35
N ILE A 26 -3.98 -1.64 -14.24
CA ILE A 26 -3.45 -0.30 -13.97
C ILE A 26 -4.46 0.48 -13.12
N SER A 27 -4.10 0.83 -11.88
CA SER A 27 -4.99 1.56 -10.96
C SER A 27 -4.91 3.09 -11.09
N SER A 28 -3.85 3.63 -11.70
CA SER A 28 -3.65 5.07 -11.86
C SER A 28 -3.01 5.47 -13.19
N VAL A 29 -3.38 6.64 -13.70
CA VAL A 29 -2.89 7.21 -14.98
C VAL A 29 -2.51 8.67 -14.77
N TRP A 30 -1.47 9.12 -15.47
CA TRP A 30 -1.03 10.51 -15.54
C TRP A 30 -1.52 11.13 -16.84
N ALA A 31 -2.26 12.23 -16.77
CA ALA A 31 -2.75 12.95 -17.95
C ALA A 31 -2.19 14.38 -17.98
N ALA A 32 -1.62 14.76 -19.12
CA ALA A 32 -1.07 16.08 -19.40
C ALA A 32 -2.09 16.97 -20.13
N ASP A 33 -3.34 16.93 -19.68
CA ASP A 33 -4.36 17.95 -19.93
C ASP A 33 -5.47 17.71 -18.91
N ALA A 34 -6.09 18.77 -18.42
CA ALA A 34 -6.96 18.69 -17.26
C ALA A 34 -8.11 17.69 -17.50
N SER A 35 -8.23 16.70 -16.61
CA SER A 35 -9.41 15.86 -16.42
C SER A 35 -9.91 15.07 -17.64
N MET A 36 -9.08 14.87 -18.68
CA MET A 36 -9.52 14.26 -19.94
C MET A 36 -10.21 12.89 -19.76
N LEU A 37 -9.77 12.09 -18.78
CA LEU A 37 -10.41 10.80 -18.52
C LEU A 37 -11.48 10.83 -17.41
N THR A 38 -11.70 11.94 -16.72
CA THR A 38 -12.61 11.96 -15.56
C THR A 38 -14.03 11.60 -15.99
N GLY A 39 -14.58 10.55 -15.41
CA GLY A 39 -15.88 9.98 -15.79
C GLY A 39 -15.83 8.95 -16.93
N HIS A 40 -14.70 8.77 -17.61
CA HIS A 40 -14.52 7.68 -18.56
C HIS A 40 -14.37 6.33 -17.84
N GLU A 41 -14.93 5.28 -18.44
CA GLU A 41 -14.82 3.92 -17.93
C GLU A 41 -13.38 3.41 -17.99
N CYS A 42 -12.89 2.88 -16.86
CA CYS A 42 -11.57 2.26 -16.74
C CYS A 42 -11.66 0.75 -16.43
N GLY A 43 -12.90 0.23 -16.34
CA GLY A 43 -13.22 -1.17 -16.10
C GLY A 43 -14.72 -1.36 -15.83
N PRO A 44 -15.21 -2.60 -15.69
CA PRO A 44 -16.62 -2.86 -15.36
C PRO A 44 -17.03 -2.22 -14.04
N ASN A 45 -18.01 -1.30 -14.08
CA ASN A 45 -18.46 -0.48 -12.94
C ASN A 45 -17.35 0.40 -12.34
N MET A 46 -16.34 0.78 -13.13
CA MET A 46 -15.25 1.65 -12.68
C MET A 46 -15.09 2.86 -13.61
N VAL A 47 -14.84 4.02 -13.02
CA VAL A 47 -14.55 5.27 -13.75
C VAL A 47 -13.27 5.91 -13.23
N PHE A 48 -12.57 6.62 -14.10
CA PHE A 48 -11.46 7.46 -13.68
C PHE A 48 -11.97 8.66 -12.87
N THR A 49 -11.37 8.87 -11.71
CA THR A 49 -11.58 10.04 -10.87
C THR A 49 -10.26 10.78 -10.68
N THR A 50 -10.27 12.12 -10.76
CA THR A 50 -9.08 12.91 -10.47
C THR A 50 -8.83 12.91 -8.95
N VAL A 51 -7.69 12.38 -8.52
CA VAL A 51 -7.32 12.32 -7.09
C VAL A 51 -6.42 13.47 -6.67
N ASP A 52 -5.67 14.07 -7.59
CA ASP A 52 -4.82 15.23 -7.32
C ASP A 52 -4.58 16.07 -8.59
N TYR A 53 -4.29 17.35 -8.37
CA TYR A 53 -3.84 18.28 -9.40
C TYR A 53 -2.45 18.82 -9.02
N SER A 54 -1.56 18.86 -10.00
CA SER A 54 -0.21 19.40 -9.87
C SER A 54 0.05 20.36 -11.02
N HIS A 55 0.51 21.57 -10.70
CA HIS A 55 0.94 22.53 -11.71
C HIS A 55 2.43 22.30 -11.97
N GLN A 56 2.77 21.93 -13.20
CA GLN A 56 4.15 21.79 -13.62
C GLN A 56 4.54 22.99 -14.48
N VAL A 57 5.46 23.81 -13.96
CA VAL A 57 6.12 24.83 -14.77
C VAL A 57 7.12 24.13 -15.68
N LEU A 58 6.83 24.04 -16.97
CA LEU A 58 7.82 23.67 -17.96
C LEU A 58 8.71 24.89 -18.22
N LYS A 59 10.02 24.73 -17.98
CA LYS A 59 11.00 25.70 -18.46
C LYS A 59 11.09 25.58 -19.98
N GLY A 60 10.24 26.32 -20.69
CA GLY A 60 10.37 26.53 -22.13
C GLY A 60 11.67 27.28 -22.42
N SER A 61 12.40 26.87 -23.46
CA SER A 61 13.77 27.28 -23.67
C SER A 61 13.98 28.75 -24.09
N ASN A 62 12.96 29.53 -24.47
CA ASN A 62 13.12 30.94 -24.88
C ASN A 62 11.85 31.80 -24.71
N SER A 63 10.86 31.37 -23.93
CA SER A 63 9.64 32.15 -23.67
C SER A 63 9.78 32.93 -22.37
N SER A 64 9.53 34.24 -22.41
CA SER A 64 9.49 35.10 -21.21
C SER A 64 8.36 34.73 -20.25
N GLU A 65 7.35 33.99 -20.71
CA GLU A 65 6.27 33.49 -19.87
C GLU A 65 6.45 31.98 -19.60
N PRO A 66 6.40 31.55 -18.33
CA PRO A 66 6.46 30.14 -17.97
C PRO A 66 5.22 29.40 -18.46
N ASN A 67 5.41 28.40 -19.33
CA ASN A 67 4.35 27.48 -19.70
C ASN A 67 4.00 26.60 -18.49
N VAL A 68 2.89 26.94 -17.81
CA VAL A 68 2.34 26.13 -16.73
C VAL A 68 1.45 25.07 -17.33
N ILE A 69 1.86 23.80 -17.26
CA ILE A 69 0.99 22.67 -17.62
C ILE A 69 0.30 22.18 -16.34
N GLN A 70 -1.01 22.07 -16.37
CA GLN A 70 -1.77 21.38 -15.35
C GLN A 70 -1.70 19.87 -15.61
N VAL A 71 -1.10 19.13 -14.68
CA VAL A 71 -1.05 17.67 -14.69
C VAL A 71 -2.00 17.17 -13.62
N CYS A 72 -2.81 16.16 -13.94
CA CYS A 72 -3.66 15.51 -12.96
C CYS A 72 -3.26 14.04 -12.77
N ILE A 73 -3.44 13.55 -11.54
CA ILE A 73 -3.36 12.13 -11.23
C ILE A 73 -4.79 11.60 -11.21
N GLN A 74 -5.06 10.61 -12.05
CA GLN A 74 -6.36 9.96 -12.10
C GLN A 74 -6.24 8.54 -11.55
N GLN A 75 -7.23 8.13 -10.76
CA GLN A 75 -7.33 6.78 -10.22
C GLN A 75 -8.62 6.13 -10.72
N CYS A 76 -8.56 4.84 -11.04
CA CYS A 76 -9.74 4.05 -11.36
C CYS A 76 -10.48 3.69 -10.07
N GLN A 77 -11.76 4.05 -9.94
CA GLN A 77 -12.59 3.82 -8.74
C GLN A 77 -13.96 3.28 -9.12
N CYS A 78 -14.66 2.61 -8.19
CA CYS A 78 -16.02 2.14 -8.43
C CYS A 78 -16.96 3.30 -8.74
N ALA A 79 -17.67 3.21 -9.87
CA ALA A 79 -18.55 4.26 -10.37
C ALA A 79 -19.80 4.46 -9.50
N ASN A 80 -20.20 3.43 -8.75
CA ASN A 80 -21.39 3.43 -7.91
C ASN A 80 -21.01 3.08 -6.46
N PRO A 81 -21.49 3.83 -5.44
CA PRO A 81 -21.26 3.53 -4.02
C PRO A 81 -21.78 2.16 -3.57
N ASP A 82 -22.69 1.54 -4.32
CA ASP A 82 -23.16 0.17 -4.11
C ASP A 82 -22.09 -0.88 -4.44
N PHE A 83 -20.90 -0.50 -4.91
CA PHE A 83 -19.80 -1.41 -5.22
C PHE A 83 -18.58 -1.10 -4.36
N THR A 84 -17.89 -2.15 -3.91
CA THR A 84 -16.60 -2.03 -3.23
C THR A 84 -15.51 -2.66 -4.09
N GLU A 85 -14.37 -1.99 -4.21
CA GLU A 85 -13.20 -2.54 -4.91
C GLU A 85 -12.62 -3.72 -4.12
N LYS A 86 -12.56 -4.88 -4.76
CA LYS A 86 -11.88 -6.08 -4.25
C LYS A 86 -10.97 -6.63 -5.35
N ASN A 87 -9.67 -6.66 -5.08
CA ASN A 87 -8.65 -7.15 -6.03
C ASN A 87 -8.69 -6.43 -7.40
N GLY A 88 -8.90 -5.12 -7.42
CA GLY A 88 -8.96 -4.32 -8.65
C GLY A 88 -10.24 -4.49 -9.47
N ILE A 89 -11.29 -5.09 -8.90
CA ILE A 89 -12.60 -5.26 -9.53
C ILE A 89 -13.67 -4.69 -8.58
N CYS A 90 -14.66 -3.97 -9.11
CA CYS A 90 -15.79 -3.50 -8.34
C CYS A 90 -16.85 -4.60 -8.17
N VAL A 91 -17.10 -4.98 -6.92
CA VAL A 91 -18.07 -6.02 -6.55
C VAL A 91 -19.24 -5.38 -5.83
N LYS A 92 -20.47 -5.68 -6.27
CA LYS A 92 -21.69 -5.16 -5.64
C LYS A 92 -21.74 -5.55 -4.16
N ASN A 93 -22.02 -4.57 -3.32
CA ASN A 93 -22.26 -4.72 -1.89
C ASN A 93 -23.58 -5.45 -1.72
N THR A 94 -23.54 -6.78 -1.61
CA THR A 94 -24.70 -7.55 -1.17
C THR A 94 -24.90 -7.27 0.31
N ILE A 95 -25.72 -6.28 0.64
CA ILE A 95 -26.25 -6.12 1.99
C ILE A 95 -27.14 -7.34 2.22
N ALA A 96 -26.58 -8.40 2.79
CA ALA A 96 -27.39 -9.42 3.41
C ALA A 96 -28.07 -8.73 4.60
N THR A 97 -29.34 -8.37 4.42
CA THR A 97 -30.25 -8.04 5.52
C THR A 97 -30.41 -9.28 6.39
N VAL A 98 -29.42 -9.53 7.25
CA VAL A 98 -29.54 -10.51 8.32
C VAL A 98 -30.35 -9.83 9.41
N SER A 99 -31.64 -10.15 9.44
CA SER A 99 -32.55 -9.84 10.53
C SER A 99 -32.07 -10.53 11.82
N LEU A 100 -31.22 -9.85 12.58
CA LEU A 100 -30.81 -10.29 13.91
C LEU A 100 -31.93 -9.99 14.91
N THR A 101 -32.70 -11.02 15.24
CA THR A 101 -33.61 -11.03 16.40
C THR A 101 -32.82 -10.83 17.69
N LYS A 102 -33.24 -9.85 18.47
CA LYS A 102 -32.63 -9.35 19.70
C LYS A 102 -32.65 -10.40 20.82
N THR A 103 -31.52 -10.61 21.49
CA THR A 103 -31.47 -11.00 22.91
C THR A 103 -30.32 -10.25 23.59
N PRO A 104 -30.57 -9.58 24.73
CA PRO A 104 -29.60 -8.69 25.37
C PRO A 104 -28.76 -9.47 26.38
N ILE A 105 -27.43 -9.52 26.24
CA ILE A 105 -26.58 -10.02 27.32
C ILE A 105 -25.30 -9.17 27.47
N SER A 106 -25.29 -8.49 28.61
CA SER A 106 -24.23 -7.96 29.49
C SER A 106 -22.76 -8.30 29.18
N TYR A 107 -21.87 -7.31 29.35
CA TYR A 107 -20.44 -7.30 29.04
C TYR A 107 -19.56 -6.96 30.25
N GLN A 108 -18.44 -7.68 30.48
CA GLN A 108 -17.25 -7.19 31.20
C GLN A 108 -15.93 -7.89 30.74
N LYS A 109 -14.79 -7.27 31.09
CA LYS A 109 -13.50 -7.08 30.34
C LYS A 109 -12.35 -8.06 30.67
N SER A 110 -11.30 -8.06 29.82
CA SER A 110 -9.92 -7.71 30.27
C SER A 110 -9.04 -7.24 29.09
N TYR A 111 -8.30 -6.14 29.27
CA TYR A 111 -7.28 -5.62 28.35
C TYR A 111 -6.02 -5.30 29.17
N LYS A 112 -4.85 -5.77 28.72
CA LYS A 112 -3.56 -5.23 29.18
C LYS A 112 -3.37 -3.84 28.55
N LYS A 113 -3.10 -2.85 29.39
CA LYS A 113 -2.67 -1.48 29.04
C LYS A 113 -1.63 -1.51 27.90
N GLN A 114 -2.02 -1.11 26.70
CA GLN A 114 -1.08 -0.55 25.72
C GLN A 114 -1.33 0.95 25.70
N GLU A 115 -0.44 1.68 26.38
CA GLU A 115 -0.43 3.13 26.41
C GLU A 115 -0.14 3.68 25.00
N HIS A 116 -1.14 4.33 24.41
CA HIS A 116 -1.01 5.59 23.68
C HIS A 116 0.13 5.75 22.65
N GLY A 117 0.24 4.84 21.69
CA GLY A 117 1.10 5.04 20.52
C GLY A 117 0.55 6.13 19.59
N GLU A 118 1.40 7.08 19.22
CA GLU A 118 1.18 7.99 18.08
C GLU A 118 1.51 7.26 16.76
N ILE A 119 0.71 7.47 15.73
CA ILE A 119 0.88 6.91 14.38
C ILE A 119 1.03 8.07 13.40
N VAL A 120 1.89 7.91 12.40
CA VAL A 120 2.02 8.86 11.29
C VAL A 120 1.11 8.44 10.15
N ASP A 121 0.13 9.30 9.83
CA ASP A 121 -0.85 9.13 8.78
C ASP A 121 -0.55 10.08 7.61
N PHE A 122 0.06 9.51 6.58
CA PHE A 122 0.29 10.20 5.32
C PHE A 122 -1.05 10.42 4.62
N LEU A 123 -1.39 11.69 4.35
CA LEU A 123 -2.68 12.17 3.82
C LEU A 123 -3.81 12.37 4.83
N CYS A 124 -3.59 12.14 6.13
CA CYS A 124 -4.58 12.43 7.18
C CYS A 124 -5.94 11.76 6.94
N ARG A 125 -5.95 10.47 6.54
CA ARG A 125 -7.17 9.72 6.20
C ARG A 125 -7.82 9.02 7.39
N LEU A 126 -7.07 8.78 8.46
CA LEU A 126 -7.51 8.03 9.64
C LEU A 126 -8.28 8.83 10.70
N PRO A 127 -8.16 10.17 10.84
CA PRO A 127 -8.95 10.91 11.83
C PRO A 127 -10.45 10.62 11.73
N GLY A 128 -11.05 10.25 12.86
CA GLY A 128 -12.46 9.86 12.96
C GLY A 128 -12.75 8.36 12.78
N HIS A 129 -11.83 7.58 12.22
CA HIS A 129 -11.99 6.13 12.10
C HIS A 129 -11.88 5.44 13.47
N LYS A 130 -12.61 4.34 13.65
CA LYS A 130 -12.55 3.53 14.88
C LYS A 130 -11.20 2.81 14.99
N CYS A 131 -10.55 2.95 16.13
CA CYS A 131 -9.28 2.27 16.46
C CYS A 131 -9.44 1.27 17.62
N GLY A 132 -10.64 1.15 18.19
CA GLY A 132 -10.99 0.20 19.24
C GLY A 132 -12.47 0.33 19.65
N PRO A 133 -12.97 -0.52 20.56
CA PRO A 133 -14.27 -0.35 21.20
C PRO A 133 -14.29 1.00 21.92
N ASP A 134 -15.25 1.86 21.57
CA ASP A 134 -15.37 3.23 22.09
C ASP A 134 -14.12 4.10 21.91
N MET A 135 -13.32 3.83 20.87
CA MET A 135 -12.13 4.63 20.55
C MET A 135 -12.09 5.03 19.08
N LYS A 136 -11.58 6.23 18.81
CA LYS A 136 -11.35 6.75 17.45
C LYS A 136 -9.97 7.36 17.33
N TYR A 137 -9.43 7.37 16.12
CA TYR A 137 -8.23 8.15 15.82
C TYR A 137 -8.54 9.64 15.90
N VAL A 138 -7.74 10.36 16.65
CA VAL A 138 -7.74 11.82 16.71
C VAL A 138 -6.41 12.35 16.17
N THR A 139 -6.43 13.51 15.53
CA THR A 139 -5.19 14.19 15.11
C THR A 139 -4.59 14.89 16.33
N VAL A 140 -3.39 14.47 16.72
CA VAL A 140 -2.61 15.09 17.81
C VAL A 140 -1.81 16.26 17.26
N GLN A 141 -1.19 16.07 16.10
CA GLN A 141 -0.39 17.09 15.43
C GLN A 141 -0.64 17.06 13.94
N PHE A 142 -0.77 18.24 13.35
CA PHE A 142 -0.94 18.44 11.92
C PHE A 142 0.22 19.26 11.40
N ASP A 143 1.08 18.66 10.57
CA ASP A 143 2.15 19.43 9.93
C ASP A 143 1.61 20.01 8.61
N ARG A 144 1.31 21.31 8.63
CA ARG A 144 0.94 22.10 7.44
C ARG A 144 2.12 22.49 6.59
N ASN A 145 3.35 22.26 7.07
CA ASN A 145 4.50 22.77 6.36
C ASN A 145 4.71 21.95 5.10
N GLU A 146 4.45 22.63 3.98
CA GLU A 146 4.97 22.30 2.66
C GLU A 146 6.41 21.81 2.85
N PRO A 147 6.73 20.54 2.50
CA PRO A 147 8.09 20.08 2.64
C PRO A 147 8.95 21.06 1.84
N ARG A 148 9.77 21.87 2.52
CA ARG A 148 10.78 22.77 1.92
C ARG A 148 11.90 22.00 1.19
N PHE A 149 11.57 20.82 0.70
CA PHE A 149 12.27 20.04 -0.30
C PHE A 149 11.66 20.40 -1.66
N SER A 150 11.98 21.58 -2.15
CA SER A 150 11.66 22.03 -3.52
C SER A 150 12.19 21.09 -4.62
N PHE A 151 13.01 20.09 -4.26
CA PHE A 151 13.53 19.06 -5.16
C PHE A 151 12.83 17.68 -5.06
N LEU A 152 11.91 17.47 -4.10
CA LEU A 152 11.18 16.20 -3.94
C LEU A 152 9.67 16.41 -4.17
N LYS A 153 9.26 16.44 -5.44
CA LYS A 153 7.87 16.63 -5.91
C LYS A 153 6.90 15.48 -5.56
N VAL A 154 7.30 14.51 -4.74
CA VAL A 154 6.55 13.24 -4.53
C VAL A 154 6.08 13.05 -3.09
N LEU A 155 6.40 13.97 -2.17
CA LEU A 155 5.90 13.84 -0.80
C LEU A 155 4.44 14.33 -0.68
N PRO A 156 3.58 13.56 0.00
CA PRO A 156 2.19 13.96 0.23
C PRO A 156 2.14 15.29 1.00
N LYS A 157 1.31 16.23 0.53
CA LYS A 157 1.16 17.59 1.09
C LYS A 157 0.66 17.65 2.54
N ARG A 158 0.31 16.52 3.15
CA ARG A 158 -0.29 16.44 4.49
C ARG A 158 0.24 15.23 5.24
N VAL A 159 0.78 15.48 6.42
CA VAL A 159 1.17 14.44 7.38
C VAL A 159 0.44 14.74 8.68
N CYS A 160 -0.32 13.77 9.17
CA CYS A 160 -0.95 13.83 10.48
C CYS A 160 -0.23 12.90 11.44
N ILE A 161 0.02 13.36 12.66
CA ILE A 161 0.31 12.48 13.78
C ILE A 161 -1.02 12.26 14.49
N ILE A 162 -1.45 11.01 14.54
CA ILE A 162 -2.73 10.62 15.12
C ILE A 162 -2.51 9.73 16.35
N ARG A 163 -3.49 9.70 17.25
CA ARG A 163 -3.51 8.81 18.42
C ARG A 163 -4.89 8.22 18.57
N CYS A 164 -4.96 7.00 19.10
CA CYS A 164 -6.22 6.37 19.43
C CYS A 164 -6.72 6.88 20.79
N GLU A 165 -7.88 7.50 20.82
CA GLU A 165 -8.50 8.07 22.03
C GLU A 165 -9.92 7.57 22.23
N HIS A 166 -10.38 7.55 23.47
CA HIS A 166 -11.78 7.22 23.79
C HIS A 166 -12.74 8.28 23.23
N ILE A 167 -13.85 7.83 22.65
CA ILE A 167 -14.90 8.70 22.09
C ILE A 167 -15.51 9.57 23.20
N ASN A 168 -15.60 9.05 24.42
CA ASN A 168 -16.13 9.72 25.61
C ASN A 168 -15.12 9.63 26.78
N PRO A 169 -14.31 10.66 27.04
CA PRO A 169 -13.32 10.63 28.12
C PRO A 169 -13.96 10.55 29.53
N LYS A 170 -15.27 10.80 29.66
CA LYS A 170 -15.98 10.84 30.95
C LYS A 170 -16.35 9.47 31.52
N SER A 171 -16.12 8.35 30.82
CA SER A 171 -16.51 7.00 31.28
C SER A 171 -15.41 6.22 32.01
N MET A 172 -14.34 6.88 32.50
CA MET A 172 -13.20 6.21 33.17
C MET A 172 -13.18 6.32 34.71
N LYS A 173 -14.32 6.58 35.37
CA LYS A 173 -14.44 6.45 36.83
C LYS A 173 -15.30 5.22 37.16
N GLU A 174 -14.85 4.42 38.13
CA GLU A 174 -15.44 3.15 38.64
C GLU A 174 -15.25 1.88 37.77
N SER A 175 -14.21 1.09 38.08
CA SER A 175 -14.34 -0.29 38.60
C SER A 175 -12.97 -0.99 38.59
N GLU A 176 -12.29 -1.02 39.74
CA GLU A 176 -11.30 -2.04 40.08
C GLU A 176 -12.08 -3.24 40.65
N ASP A 177 -12.19 -4.35 39.92
CA ASP A 177 -12.35 -5.65 40.58
C ASP A 177 -11.83 -6.79 39.69
N THR A 178 -11.27 -7.78 40.37
CA THR A 178 -10.35 -8.81 39.92
C THR A 178 -11.09 -10.10 39.65
N THR A 179 -11.16 -10.60 38.41
CA THR A 179 -11.59 -11.99 38.15
C THR A 179 -11.05 -12.54 36.83
N THR A 180 -10.74 -13.83 36.84
CA THR A 180 -9.94 -14.58 35.87
C THR A 180 -10.80 -15.30 34.80
N VAL A 181 -10.19 -15.53 33.62
CA VAL A 181 -10.46 -16.57 32.59
C VAL A 181 -11.53 -16.34 31.48
N SER A 182 -11.05 -16.23 30.22
CA SER A 182 -11.33 -17.15 29.06
C SER A 182 -11.39 -16.44 27.68
N ALA A 183 -10.45 -16.79 26.79
CA ALA A 183 -10.18 -16.12 25.52
C ALA A 183 -10.89 -16.78 24.32
N LYS A 184 -12.07 -16.29 23.91
CA LYS A 184 -12.75 -16.86 22.72
C LYS A 184 -13.59 -15.94 21.82
N LYS A 185 -13.63 -14.61 22.04
CA LYS A 185 -14.63 -13.78 21.32
C LYS A 185 -14.14 -12.45 20.71
N VAL A 186 -12.84 -12.16 20.74
CA VAL A 186 -12.27 -10.89 20.24
C VAL A 186 -11.19 -11.17 19.18
N LEU A 187 -11.62 -11.63 18.00
CA LEU A 187 -10.72 -11.85 16.86
C LEU A 187 -11.22 -11.20 15.56
N SER A 188 -12.46 -10.74 15.50
CA SER A 188 -13.10 -10.34 14.24
C SER A 188 -12.79 -8.92 13.74
N SER A 189 -12.28 -8.02 14.58
CA SER A 189 -11.94 -6.64 14.16
C SER A 189 -10.44 -6.40 13.94
N ILE A 190 -9.57 -7.32 14.36
CA ILE A 190 -8.10 -7.28 14.15
C ILE A 190 -7.66 -8.30 13.08
N GLN A 191 -8.54 -9.19 12.64
CA GLN A 191 -8.32 -10.22 11.61
C GLN A 191 -7.90 -9.69 10.20
N SER A 192 -7.75 -8.37 10.01
CA SER A 192 -7.40 -7.74 8.73
C SER A 192 -6.08 -6.94 8.78
N VAL A 193 -5.06 -7.45 9.48
CA VAL A 193 -3.71 -6.85 9.48
C VAL A 193 -2.68 -7.71 8.72
N ILE A 194 -2.95 -8.99 8.49
CA ILE A 194 -2.06 -9.80 7.65
C ILE A 194 -1.94 -9.19 6.25
N GLY A 195 -0.70 -9.01 5.80
CA GLY A 195 -0.38 -8.44 4.50
C GLY A 195 -0.28 -6.92 4.46
N LYS A 196 -0.82 -6.19 5.44
CA LYS A 196 -0.68 -4.72 5.50
C LYS A 196 0.69 -4.34 6.02
N THR A 197 1.29 -3.32 5.40
CA THR A 197 2.54 -2.71 5.86
C THR A 197 2.25 -1.49 6.72
N ILE A 198 3.04 -1.29 7.77
CA ILE A 198 3.01 -0.11 8.64
C ILE A 198 4.39 0.53 8.69
N HIS A 199 4.42 1.85 8.96
CA HIS A 199 5.66 2.59 9.18
C HIS A 199 5.88 2.69 10.69
N ASP A 200 7.06 2.28 11.16
CA ASP A 200 7.41 2.28 12.57
C ASP A 200 8.73 3.02 12.80
N ALA A 201 8.61 4.15 13.50
CA ALA A 201 9.76 4.93 13.89
C ALA A 201 10.57 4.17 14.95
N LYS A 202 11.87 4.02 14.67
CA LYS A 202 12.83 3.27 15.48
C LYS A 202 12.54 1.76 15.57
N CYS A 203 11.70 1.22 14.67
CA CYS A 203 11.51 -0.23 14.49
C CYS A 203 11.07 -0.99 15.77
N ARG A 204 10.38 -0.30 16.69
CA ARG A 204 9.98 -0.76 18.03
C ARG A 204 9.02 -1.94 18.04
N LEU A 205 8.32 -2.20 16.94
CA LEU A 205 7.37 -3.29 16.81
C LEU A 205 8.03 -4.59 16.36
N THR A 206 9.29 -4.59 15.91
CA THR A 206 9.93 -5.79 15.36
C THR A 206 9.89 -6.92 16.39
N GLY A 207 9.33 -8.07 16.02
CA GLY A 207 9.19 -9.23 16.89
C GLY A 207 8.02 -9.17 17.87
N ARG A 208 7.28 -8.04 17.96
CA ARG A 208 6.07 -7.96 18.78
C ARG A 208 4.90 -8.68 18.11
N GLU A 209 4.04 -9.25 18.94
CA GLU A 209 2.82 -9.91 18.48
C GLU A 209 1.88 -8.92 17.78
N CYS A 210 1.39 -9.31 16.61
CA CYS A 210 0.42 -8.55 15.82
C CYS A 210 -0.87 -9.35 15.54
N GLY A 211 -0.96 -10.57 16.06
CA GLY A 211 -2.08 -11.48 15.93
C GLY A 211 -1.71 -12.88 16.46
N PRO A 212 -2.67 -13.82 16.52
CA PRO A 212 -2.38 -15.18 16.96
C PRO A 212 -1.34 -15.84 16.06
N ASN A 213 -0.23 -16.29 16.66
CA ASN A 213 0.90 -16.90 15.96
C ASN A 213 1.54 -15.96 14.90
N MET A 214 1.43 -14.65 15.09
CA MET A 214 1.96 -13.64 14.18
C MET A 214 2.81 -12.61 14.92
N VAL A 215 3.87 -12.16 14.26
CA VAL A 215 4.75 -11.08 14.73
C VAL A 215 4.98 -10.05 13.64
N PHE A 216 5.26 -8.82 14.04
CA PHE A 216 5.76 -7.82 13.10
C PHE A 216 7.18 -8.18 12.67
N ALA A 217 7.40 -8.16 11.36
CA ALA A 217 8.71 -8.29 10.76
C ALA A 217 9.03 -7.10 9.86
N THR A 218 10.26 -6.62 9.95
CA THR A 218 10.78 -5.55 9.10
C THR A 218 10.98 -6.08 7.68
N VAL A 219 10.20 -5.54 6.74
CA VAL A 219 10.32 -5.86 5.30
C VAL A 219 11.29 -4.92 4.60
N ASP A 220 11.39 -3.67 5.08
CA ASP A 220 12.33 -2.66 4.59
C ASP A 220 12.62 -1.62 5.69
N HIS A 221 13.70 -0.85 5.55
CA HIS A 221 13.99 0.25 6.44
C HIS A 221 14.75 1.37 5.72
N PHE A 222 14.57 2.60 6.19
CA PHE A 222 15.28 3.76 5.67
C PHE A 222 15.58 4.74 6.81
N HIS A 223 16.55 5.63 6.59
CA HIS A 223 16.91 6.67 7.54
C HIS A 223 16.24 7.97 7.12
N GLN A 224 15.48 8.58 8.02
CA GLN A 224 14.90 9.91 7.85
C GLN A 224 15.73 10.91 8.66
N VAL A 225 16.29 11.91 7.98
CA VAL A 225 16.96 13.03 8.63
C VAL A 225 15.89 14.02 9.11
N LEU A 226 15.68 14.09 10.42
CA LEU A 226 14.87 15.13 11.02
C LEU A 226 15.71 16.40 11.14
N LYS A 227 15.19 17.52 10.65
CA LYS A 227 15.77 18.84 10.92
C LYS A 227 15.50 19.18 12.38
N GLY A 228 16.48 18.89 13.25
CA GLY A 228 16.46 19.34 14.63
C GLY A 228 16.68 20.85 14.72
N SER A 229 16.02 21.49 15.69
CA SER A 229 16.24 22.90 16.01
C SER A 229 17.63 23.06 16.63
N SER A 230 18.47 23.92 16.04
CA SER A 230 19.73 24.46 16.61
C SER A 230 20.91 23.55 16.96
N SER A 231 20.80 22.22 17.00
CA SER A 231 21.98 21.34 17.23
C SER A 231 22.73 21.04 15.93
N SER A 232 24.06 21.13 15.95
CA SER A 232 24.96 20.91 14.81
C SER A 232 24.92 19.48 14.23
N GLU A 233 24.29 18.53 14.91
CA GLU A 233 24.15 17.15 14.43
C GLU A 233 22.75 16.86 13.89
N PRO A 234 22.62 16.27 12.68
CA PRO A 234 21.35 15.87 12.12
C PRO A 234 20.73 14.71 12.93
N ASN A 235 19.51 14.90 13.43
CA ASN A 235 18.77 13.86 14.12
C ASN A 235 18.28 12.81 13.09
N VAL A 236 19.04 11.73 12.91
CA VAL A 236 18.65 10.65 12.01
C VAL A 236 17.77 9.64 12.75
N ILE A 237 16.52 9.47 12.30
CA ILE A 237 15.62 8.43 12.78
C ILE A 237 15.54 7.29 11.76
N GLN A 238 15.75 6.05 12.20
CA GLN A 238 15.45 4.88 11.40
C GLN A 238 13.95 4.65 11.36
N ILE A 239 13.38 4.52 10.17
CA ILE A 239 11.98 4.13 9.94
C ILE A 239 11.97 2.74 9.34
N CYS A 240 11.26 1.81 9.98
CA CYS A 240 11.05 0.47 9.44
C CYS A 240 9.67 0.37 8.80
N ILE A 241 9.62 -0.19 7.60
CA ILE A 241 8.39 -0.72 7.00
C ILE A 241 8.21 -2.13 7.56
N GLN A 242 7.14 -2.36 8.30
CA GLN A 242 6.87 -3.65 8.93
C GLN A 242 5.60 -4.28 8.42
N ARG A 243 5.59 -5.60 8.37
CA ARG A 243 4.44 -6.42 8.00
C ARG A 243 4.16 -7.43 9.09
N CYS A 244 2.89 -7.62 9.41
CA CYS A 244 2.46 -8.73 10.25
C CYS A 244 2.57 -10.05 9.48
N GLN A 245 3.35 -11.00 9.99
CA GLN A 245 3.59 -12.30 9.36
C GLN A 245 3.60 -13.42 10.42
N CYS A 246 3.57 -14.68 9.98
CA CYS A 246 3.65 -15.81 10.90
C CYS A 246 4.93 -15.80 11.74
N ALA A 247 4.79 -16.13 13.03
CA ALA A 247 5.85 -15.99 14.04
C ALA A 247 7.09 -16.84 13.73
N ASN A 248 6.91 -18.01 13.14
CA ASN A 248 7.97 -18.93 12.76
C ASN A 248 7.52 -19.82 11.58
N SER A 249 8.41 -20.70 11.11
CA SER A 249 8.15 -21.64 10.01
C SER A 249 7.15 -22.76 10.33
N ASP A 250 6.77 -22.92 11.60
CA ASP A 250 5.77 -23.92 12.01
C ASP A 250 4.36 -23.47 11.69
N PHE A 251 4.16 -22.20 11.29
CA PHE A 251 2.88 -21.67 10.87
C PHE A 251 2.91 -21.25 9.40
N THR A 252 1.82 -21.54 8.69
CA THR A 252 1.61 -21.09 7.31
C THR A 252 0.46 -20.08 7.27
N GLU A 253 0.66 -18.99 6.51
CA GLU A 253 -0.35 -17.98 6.25
C GLU A 253 -1.46 -18.58 5.37
N LYS A 254 -2.68 -18.65 5.88
CA LYS A 254 -3.88 -19.09 5.16
C LYS A 254 -5.05 -18.17 5.51
N ASP A 255 -5.66 -17.58 4.50
CA ASP A 255 -6.85 -16.71 4.63
C ASP A 255 -6.69 -15.59 5.67
N GLY A 256 -5.53 -14.95 5.69
CA GLY A 256 -5.26 -13.87 6.65
C GLY A 256 -5.05 -14.34 8.09
N SER A 257 -4.76 -15.62 8.29
CA SER A 257 -4.47 -16.24 9.60
C SER A 257 -3.22 -17.13 9.54
N CYS A 258 -2.54 -17.33 10.66
CA CYS A 258 -1.37 -18.20 10.76
C CYS A 258 -1.76 -19.52 11.43
N LEU A 259 -1.82 -20.58 10.63
CA LEU A 259 -2.23 -21.92 11.05
C LEU A 259 -1.00 -22.80 11.22
N LYS A 260 -0.99 -23.60 12.29
CA LYS A 260 0.11 -24.53 12.57
C LYS A 260 0.16 -25.58 11.45
N ASN A 261 1.35 -25.79 10.91
CA ASN A 261 1.63 -26.87 9.98
C ASN A 261 1.40 -28.19 10.71
N ILE A 262 0.33 -28.89 10.34
CA ILE A 262 0.11 -30.26 10.77
C ILE A 262 1.10 -31.10 9.95
N THR A 263 2.34 -31.16 10.40
CA THR A 263 3.25 -32.22 9.97
C THR A 263 2.63 -33.52 10.48
N ASN A 264 2.02 -34.29 9.60
CA ASN A 264 1.75 -35.69 9.88
C ASN A 264 3.10 -36.31 10.26
N THR A 265 3.25 -36.65 11.54
CA THR A 265 4.41 -37.32 12.10
C THR A 265 4.55 -38.69 11.43
N THR A 266 5.20 -38.75 10.27
CA THR A 266 5.66 -40.00 9.66
C THR A 266 6.95 -39.75 8.87
N VAL A 267 8.05 -40.19 9.48
CA VAL A 267 9.26 -40.78 8.87
C VAL A 267 10.10 -39.88 7.93
N SER A 268 11.26 -39.46 8.44
CA SER A 268 12.40 -38.93 7.67
C SER A 268 12.73 -39.81 6.45
N PRO A 269 13.05 -39.21 5.30
CA PRO A 269 14.43 -39.34 4.85
C PRO A 269 15.02 -38.07 4.19
N THR A 270 16.25 -37.80 4.63
CA THR A 270 17.40 -37.34 3.81
C THR A 270 17.42 -35.91 3.27
N LYS A 271 18.40 -35.17 3.82
CA LYS A 271 18.93 -33.86 3.48
C LYS A 271 19.02 -33.60 1.96
N ALA A 272 18.29 -32.57 1.50
CA ALA A 272 18.60 -31.83 0.27
C ALA A 272 18.77 -30.33 0.62
N PRO A 273 19.59 -29.57 -0.13
CA PRO A 273 20.02 -28.24 0.27
C PRO A 273 18.87 -27.22 0.24
N ILE A 274 18.84 -26.36 1.25
CA ILE A 274 17.84 -25.31 1.47
C ILE A 274 17.81 -24.36 0.26
N SER A 275 16.80 -24.53 -0.58
CA SER A 275 16.46 -23.63 -1.68
C SER A 275 15.69 -22.43 -1.13
N TYR A 276 16.26 -21.23 -1.23
CA TYR A 276 15.59 -19.96 -0.95
C TYR A 276 14.51 -19.68 -2.00
N GLN A 277 13.33 -20.29 -1.88
CA GLN A 277 12.12 -19.87 -2.58
C GLN A 277 11.22 -19.09 -1.61
N LYS A 278 11.49 -17.78 -1.44
CA LYS A 278 10.45 -16.86 -0.97
C LYS A 278 9.29 -16.95 -1.96
N SER A 279 8.07 -17.17 -1.46
CA SER A 279 6.87 -17.34 -2.27
C SER A 279 6.49 -16.04 -2.99
N TYR A 280 7.10 -15.77 -4.13
CA TYR A 280 6.51 -14.87 -5.09
C TYR A 280 5.24 -15.57 -5.61
N LYS A 281 4.06 -14.94 -5.48
CA LYS A 281 2.83 -15.44 -6.12
C LYS A 281 3.19 -15.78 -7.57
N LYS A 282 2.82 -16.98 -8.04
CA LYS A 282 3.01 -17.39 -9.45
C LYS A 282 2.54 -16.24 -10.33
N GLN A 283 3.48 -15.57 -11.00
CA GLN A 283 3.13 -14.43 -11.83
C GLN A 283 2.54 -14.91 -13.15
N GLU A 284 1.53 -14.19 -13.62
CA GLU A 284 1.00 -14.36 -14.97
C GLU A 284 2.05 -13.93 -15.99
N HIS A 285 1.99 -14.51 -17.20
CA HIS A 285 2.86 -14.16 -18.31
C HIS A 285 2.86 -12.65 -18.55
N GLY A 286 4.05 -12.03 -18.62
CA GLY A 286 4.20 -10.61 -18.91
C GLY A 286 4.30 -9.68 -17.68
N GLY A 287 4.09 -10.18 -16.46
CA GLY A 287 4.32 -9.38 -15.25
C GLY A 287 5.77 -8.92 -15.11
N GLU A 288 5.96 -7.64 -14.76
CA GLU A 288 7.27 -7.05 -14.48
C GLU A 288 7.53 -6.98 -12.97
N ILE A 289 8.76 -7.26 -12.55
CA ILE A 289 9.22 -7.16 -11.16
C ILE A 289 10.50 -6.36 -11.11
N VAL A 290 10.62 -5.50 -10.10
CA VAL A 290 11.88 -4.86 -9.72
C VAL A 290 12.70 -5.85 -8.89
N ASP A 291 13.80 -6.32 -9.47
CA ASP A 291 14.72 -7.28 -8.88
C ASP A 291 15.95 -6.58 -8.32
N PHE A 292 15.97 -6.42 -7.00
CA PHE A 292 17.11 -5.88 -6.27
C PHE A 292 18.27 -6.90 -6.32
N LYS A 293 19.39 -6.48 -6.89
CA LYS A 293 20.60 -7.28 -7.18
C LYS A 293 20.53 -8.16 -8.43
N CYS A 294 19.48 -8.04 -9.25
CA CYS A 294 19.37 -8.73 -10.54
C CYS A 294 19.60 -10.25 -10.43
N ARG A 295 19.02 -10.89 -9.41
CA ARG A 295 19.22 -12.32 -9.13
C ARG A 295 18.22 -13.24 -9.83
N LEU A 296 17.07 -12.72 -10.26
CA LEU A 296 16.00 -13.46 -10.91
C LEU A 296 16.25 -13.84 -12.39
N PRO A 297 17.00 -13.11 -13.22
CA PRO A 297 17.22 -13.49 -14.62
C PRO A 297 17.67 -14.95 -14.76
N GLY A 298 16.94 -15.73 -15.57
CA GLY A 298 17.17 -17.17 -15.76
C GLY A 298 16.43 -18.09 -14.79
N HIS A 299 15.94 -17.61 -13.64
CA HIS A 299 15.13 -18.41 -12.73
C HIS A 299 13.74 -18.70 -13.30
N LYS A 300 13.20 -19.89 -13.01
CA LYS A 300 11.84 -20.28 -13.41
C LYS A 300 10.81 -19.40 -12.68
N CYS A 301 9.88 -18.84 -13.44
CA CYS A 301 8.74 -18.07 -12.92
C CYS A 301 7.38 -18.76 -13.15
N GLY A 302 7.38 -19.88 -13.88
CA GLY A 302 6.21 -20.69 -14.19
C GLY A 302 6.60 -21.97 -14.96
N ALA A 303 5.61 -22.79 -15.30
CA ALA A 303 5.82 -23.93 -16.20
C ALA A 303 6.21 -23.40 -17.59
N ASN A 304 7.38 -23.82 -18.10
CA ASN A 304 7.97 -23.33 -19.35
C ASN A 304 8.18 -21.80 -19.39
N MET A 305 8.39 -21.15 -18.23
CA MET A 305 8.64 -19.71 -18.17
C MET A 305 9.88 -19.40 -17.32
N LYS A 306 10.62 -18.36 -17.71
CA LYS A 306 11.75 -17.82 -16.96
C LYS A 306 11.71 -16.30 -16.90
N TYR A 307 12.30 -15.73 -15.86
CA TYR A 307 12.55 -14.30 -15.83
C TYR A 307 13.62 -13.92 -16.85
N ILE A 308 13.35 -12.89 -17.65
CA ILE A 308 14.32 -12.20 -18.50
C ILE A 308 14.48 -10.76 -18.03
N THR A 309 15.65 -10.17 -18.19
CA THR A 309 15.81 -8.73 -17.95
C THR A 309 15.18 -7.95 -19.11
N VAL A 310 14.22 -7.08 -18.80
CA VAL A 310 13.61 -6.18 -19.81
C VAL A 310 14.47 -4.93 -19.97
N GLN A 311 14.91 -4.37 -18.85
CA GLN A 311 15.65 -3.12 -18.84
C GLN A 311 16.71 -3.11 -17.74
N PHE A 312 17.92 -2.75 -18.13
CA PHE A 312 19.03 -2.43 -17.23
C PHE A 312 19.07 -0.92 -17.03
N ASP A 313 18.11 -0.32 -16.33
CA ASP A 313 18.16 1.13 -16.19
C ASP A 313 19.05 1.56 -15.03
N ARG A 314 20.28 1.95 -15.40
CA ARG A 314 21.24 2.53 -14.49
C ARG A 314 20.91 3.98 -14.16
N LYS A 315 20.17 4.75 -14.97
CA LYS A 315 20.09 6.21 -14.78
C LYS A 315 18.77 6.68 -14.15
N GLU A 316 17.62 6.13 -14.54
CA GLU A 316 16.34 6.66 -14.05
C GLU A 316 15.93 6.12 -12.67
N LEU A 317 16.19 4.83 -12.37
CA LEU A 317 15.90 4.27 -11.04
C LEU A 317 16.87 4.72 -9.94
N ARG A 318 18.01 5.31 -10.31
CA ARG A 318 19.03 5.75 -9.34
C ARG A 318 18.50 6.82 -8.37
N HIS A 319 17.53 7.62 -8.79
CA HIS A 319 16.93 8.65 -7.93
C HIS A 319 15.96 8.07 -6.88
N PHE A 320 15.30 6.95 -7.20
CA PHE A 320 14.35 6.30 -6.30
C PHE A 320 15.00 5.30 -5.34
N LEU A 321 16.14 4.71 -5.73
CA LEU A 321 16.76 3.58 -5.02
C LEU A 321 18.11 3.92 -4.37
N GLN A 322 18.40 5.20 -4.11
CA GLN A 322 19.66 5.64 -3.49
C GLN A 322 20.08 4.89 -2.21
N PRO A 323 19.18 4.36 -1.35
CA PRO A 323 19.61 3.59 -0.17
C PRO A 323 20.14 2.18 -0.52
N VAL A 324 19.84 1.65 -1.70
CA VAL A 324 20.11 0.24 -2.03
C VAL A 324 21.46 0.12 -2.76
N ARG A 325 22.51 -0.24 -2.03
CA ARG A 325 23.79 -0.66 -2.66
C ARG A 325 23.58 -1.95 -3.45
N GLY A 326 23.41 -1.84 -4.77
CA GLY A 326 23.27 -2.98 -5.67
C GLY A 326 22.82 -2.58 -7.08
N LYS A 327 23.01 -3.46 -8.07
CA LYS A 327 22.36 -3.32 -9.39
C LYS A 327 20.87 -3.63 -9.22
N THR A 328 19.98 -2.81 -9.77
CA THR A 328 18.55 -3.12 -9.86
C THR A 328 18.21 -3.45 -11.31
N CYS A 329 17.41 -4.48 -11.53
CA CYS A 329 16.93 -4.86 -12.86
C CYS A 329 15.40 -4.92 -12.85
N ILE A 330 14.78 -4.57 -13.97
CA ILE A 330 13.38 -4.93 -14.20
C ILE A 330 13.38 -6.26 -14.95
N VAL A 331 12.77 -7.28 -14.35
CA VAL A 331 12.63 -8.60 -14.95
C VAL A 331 11.19 -8.86 -15.34
N ARG A 332 10.97 -9.62 -16.41
CA ARG A 332 9.64 -10.04 -16.87
C ARG A 332 9.59 -11.55 -17.01
N CYS A 333 8.50 -12.16 -16.55
CA CYS A 333 8.26 -13.58 -16.71
C CYS A 333 7.80 -13.88 -18.16
N VAL A 334 8.60 -14.61 -18.93
CA VAL A 334 8.30 -14.95 -20.33
C VAL A 334 8.40 -16.44 -20.59
N PHE A 335 7.68 -16.94 -21.60
CA PHE A 335 7.81 -18.32 -22.05
C PHE A 335 9.22 -18.59 -22.59
N ILE A 336 9.79 -19.72 -22.20
CA ILE A 336 10.97 -20.29 -22.84
C ILE A 336 10.49 -20.74 -24.22
N LYS A 337 10.91 -20.08 -25.29
CA LYS A 337 10.67 -20.58 -26.65
C LYS A 337 11.21 -22.02 -26.67
N ALA A 338 10.33 -23.00 -26.87
CA ALA A 338 10.76 -24.37 -27.07
C ALA A 338 11.74 -24.35 -28.26
N GLN A 339 13.01 -24.65 -27.99
CA GLN A 339 13.89 -25.06 -29.05
C GLN A 339 13.28 -26.37 -29.55
N ILE A 340 12.68 -26.33 -30.73
CA ILE A 340 12.31 -27.54 -31.46
C ILE A 340 13.65 -28.24 -31.69
N VAL A 341 13.86 -29.35 -30.98
CA VAL A 341 14.95 -30.29 -31.25
C VAL A 341 14.51 -31.21 -32.36
#